data_AF-A0A950WKD6-F1
#
_entry.id   AF-A0A950WKD6-F1
#
_cell.length_a   1.000
_cell.length_b   1.000
_cell.length_c   1.000
_cell.angle_alpha   90.00
_cell.angle_beta   90.00
_cell.angle_gamma   90.00
#
_symmetry.space_group_name_H-M   'P 1'
#
loop_
_entity.id
_entity.type
_entity.pdbx_description
1 polymer ?
#
loop_
_entity_poly.entity_id
_entity_poly.type
_entity_poly.pdbx_seq_one_letter_code
_entity_poly.pdbx_strand_id
1 'polypeptide(L)' 'MADREKLKREMDSLNRSIRLDWVELESKNLSPADRMDIRRHVMLLRDELTALLLRLNELDERSTA' A
#
# COMPACT_ATOMS: atom_id res chain seq x y z
N MET A 1 -21.82 2.27 -0.13
CA MET A 1 -21.33 1.13 0.69
C MET A 1 -20.37 0.21 -0.06
N ALA A 2 -20.66 -0.23 -1.29
CA ALA A 2 -19.77 -1.10 -2.07
C ALA A 2 -18.38 -0.50 -2.37
N ASP A 3 -18.32 0.79 -2.71
CA ASP A 3 -17.05 1.45 -3.04
C ASP A 3 -16.11 1.56 -1.83
N ARG A 4 -16.67 1.82 -0.64
CA ARG A 4 -15.92 1.88 0.62
C ARG A 4 -15.31 0.54 0.98
N GLU A 5 -16.10 -0.53 0.86
CA GLU A 5 -15.65 -1.90 1.10
C GLU A 5 -14.57 -2.33 0.09
N LYS A 6 -14.72 -1.92 -1.18
CA LYS A 6 -13.72 -2.14 -2.22
C LYS A 6 -12.39 -1.46 -1.89
N LEU A 7 -12.42 -0.17 -1.53
CA LEU A 7 -11.21 0.58 -1.15
C LEU A 7 -10.50 -0.05 0.05
N LYS A 8 -11.25 -0.49 1.06
CA LYS A 8 -10.65 -1.18 2.22
C LYS A 8 -9.93 -2.46 1.82
N ARG A 9 -10.51 -3.27 0.93
CA ARG A 9 -9.88 -4.50 0.43
C ARG A 9 -8.62 -4.22 -0.38
N GLU A 10 -8.63 -3.18 -1.19
CA GLU A 10 -7.45 -2.72 -1.94
C GLU A 10 -6.33 -2.28 -0.98
N MET A 11 -6.66 -1.47 0.03
CA MET A 11 -5.71 -1.07 1.07
C MET A 11 -5.14 -2.25 1.86
N ASP A 12 -5.97 -3.24 2.22
CA ASP A 12 -5.53 -4.47 2.89
C ASP A 12 -4.61 -5.32 2.02
N SER A 13 -4.80 -5.29 0.70
CA SER A 13 -3.91 -5.95 -0.25
C SER A 13 -2.56 -5.25 -0.31
N LEU A 14 -2.55 -3.92 -0.46
CA LEU A 14 -1.31 -3.13 -0.50
C LEU A 14 -0.50 -3.26 0.79
N ASN A 15 -1.15 -3.21 1.95
CA ASN A 15 -0.49 -3.41 3.24
C ASN A 15 0.16 -4.79 3.35
N ARG A 16 -0.48 -5.84 2.79
CA ARG A 16 0.11 -7.18 2.75
C ARG A 16 1.34 -7.23 1.84
N SER A 17 1.27 -6.63 0.65
CA SER A 17 2.41 -6.53 -0.25
C SER A 17 3.60 -5.79 0.39
N ILE A 18 3.35 -4.63 1.02
CA ILE A 18 4.39 -3.88 1.74
C ILE A 18 5.04 -4.75 2.82
N ARG A 19 4.26 -5.49 3.61
CA ARG A 19 4.81 -6.38 4.64
C ARG A 19 5.67 -7.50 4.06
N LEU A 20 5.28 -8.08 2.93
CA LEU A 20 6.06 -9.10 2.25
C LEU A 20 7.39 -8.54 1.75
N ASP A 21 7.37 -7.36 1.14
CA ASP A 21 8.59 -6.66 0.68
C ASP A 21 9.55 -6.35 1.84
N TRP A 22 9.03 -5.95 3.01
CA TRP A 22 9.85 -5.74 4.20
C TRP A 22 10.51 -7.03 4.69
N VAL A 23 9.77 -8.14 4.73
CA VAL A 23 10.32 -9.45 5.07
C VAL A 23 11.39 -9.87 4.06
N GLU A 24 11.16 -9.59 2.77
CA GLU A 24 12.14 -9.86 1.72
C GLU A 24 13.42 -9.04 1.93
N LEU A 25 13.31 -7.75 2.25
CA LEU A 25 14.46 -6.87 2.55
C LEU A 25 15.32 -7.35 3.72
N GLU A 26 14.74 -8.05 4.70
CA GLU A 26 15.46 -8.66 5.82
C GLU A 26 16.25 -9.91 5.41
N SER A 27 16.03 -10.44 4.20
CA SER A 27 16.77 -11.58 3.67
C SER A 27 18.27 -11.27 3.51
N LYS A 28 19.09 -12.19 3.99
CA LYS A 28 20.56 -12.07 3.99
C LYS A 28 21.20 -12.21 2.61
N ASN A 29 20.46 -12.68 1.61
CA ASN A 29 20.99 -13.05 0.29
C ASN A 29 20.67 -12.07 -0.84
N LEU A 30 20.11 -10.89 -0.54
CA LEU A 30 19.79 -9.89 -1.56
C LEU A 30 21.01 -9.09 -2.00
N SER A 31 21.15 -8.90 -3.30
CA SER A 31 22.14 -7.95 -3.84
C SER A 31 21.73 -6.50 -3.53
N PRO A 32 22.67 -5.54 -3.61
CA PRO A 32 22.32 -4.12 -3.49
C PRO A 32 21.26 -3.66 -4.51
N ALA A 33 21.26 -4.23 -5.72
CA ALA A 33 20.29 -3.93 -6.76
C ALA A 33 18.90 -4.43 -6.37
N ASP A 34 18.78 -5.69 -5.93
CA ASP A 34 17.50 -6.26 -5.50
C ASP A 34 16.92 -5.48 -4.32
N ARG A 35 17.78 -5.07 -3.35
CA ARG A 35 17.35 -4.22 -2.24
C ARG A 35 16.83 -2.85 -2.71
N MET A 36 17.43 -2.27 -3.75
CA MET A 36 16.95 -1.01 -4.32
C MET A 36 15.60 -1.19 -5.02
N ASP A 37 15.43 -2.29 -5.76
CA ASP A 37 14.18 -2.58 -6.45
C ASP A 37 13.03 -2.83 -5.47
N ILE A 38 13.26 -3.60 -4.40
CA ILE A 38 12.26 -3.81 -3.35
C ILE A 38 11.92 -2.49 -2.65
N ARG A 39 12.92 -1.64 -2.33
CA ARG A 39 12.66 -0.30 -1.76
C ARG A 39 11.82 0.57 -2.68
N ARG A 40 12.10 0.54 -3.99
CA ARG A 40 11.32 1.28 -4.99
C ARG A 40 9.88 0.75 -5.04
N HIS A 41 9.70 -0.56 -4.98
CA HIS A 41 8.38 -1.17 -4.93
C HIS A 41 7.60 -0.75 -3.69
N VAL A 42 8.21 -0.81 -2.50
CA VAL A 42 7.61 -0.31 -1.24
C VAL A 42 7.19 1.16 -1.33
N MET A 43 8.01 2.02 -1.96
CA MET A 43 7.66 3.42 -2.16
C MET A 43 6.40 3.58 -3.03
N LEU A 44 6.31 2.84 -4.15
CA LEU A 44 5.14 2.87 -5.03
C LEU A 44 3.88 2.41 -4.29
N LEU A 45 3.95 1.29 -3.57
CA LEU A 45 2.82 0.76 -2.81
C LEU A 45 2.35 1.72 -1.70
N ARG A 46 3.29 2.41 -1.05
CA ARG A 46 2.97 3.43 -0.04
C ARG A 46 2.25 4.63 -0.65
N ASP A 47 2.71 5.09 -1.80
CA ASP A 47 2.12 6.24 -2.48
C ASP A 47 0.69 5.89 -2.97
N GLU A 48 0.48 4.66 -3.47
CA GLU A 48 -0.85 4.14 -3.82
C GLU A 48 -1.77 4.03 -2.58
N LEU A 49 -1.27 3.49 -1.47
CA LEU A 49 -2.02 3.41 -0.21
C LEU A 49 -2.44 4.80 0.28
N THR A 50 -1.56 5.78 0.13
CA THR A 50 -1.84 7.18 0.49
C THR A 50 -2.96 7.76 -0.37
N ALA A 51 -2.94 7.50 -1.69
CA ALA A 51 -4.00 7.93 -2.59
C ALA A 51 -5.36 7.30 -2.25
N LEU A 52 -5.39 6.00 -1.91
CA LEU A 52 -6.62 5.32 -1.50
C LEU A 52 -7.17 5.86 -0.17
N LEU A 53 -6.31 6.19 0.78
CA LEU A 53 -6.68 6.83 2.05
C LEU A 53 -7.34 8.19 1.82
N LEU A 54 -6.78 9.03 0.94
CA LEU A 54 -7.37 10.32 0.58
C LEU A 54 -8.76 10.14 -0.02
N ARG A 55 -8.89 9.22 -0.98
CA ARG A 55 -10.18 8.91 -1.62
C ARG A 55 -11.23 8.37 -0.63
N LEU A 56 -10.80 7.59 0.36
CA LEU A 56 -11.68 7.11 1.43
C LEU A 56 -12.16 8.26 2.32
N ASN A 57 -11.27 9.18 2.70
CA ASN A 57 -11.63 10.36 3.48
C ASN A 57 -12.62 11.25 2.73
N GLU A 58 -12.39 11.52 1.44
CA GLU A 58 -13.33 12.28 0.60
C GLU A 58 -14.72 11.64 0.52
N LEU A 59 -14.80 10.30 0.47
CA LEU A 59 -16.07 9.58 0.48
C LEU A 59 -16.78 9.68 1.83
N ASP A 60 -16.04 9.59 2.93
CA ASP A 60 -16.60 9.71 4.28
C ASP A 60 -17.11 11.15 4.51
N GLU A 61 -16.38 12.19 4.08
CA GLU A 61 -16.81 13.60 4.15
C GLU A 61 -18.09 13.86 3.35
N ARG A 62 -18.17 13.37 2.11
CA ARG A 62 -19.38 13.48 1.26
C ARG A 62 -20.59 12.73 1.80
N SER A 63 -20.37 11.72 2.66
CA SER A 63 -21.46 10.96 3.28
C SER A 63 -22.02 11.65 4.52
N THR A 64 -21.31 12.65 5.06
CA THR A 64 -21.71 13.43 6.24
C THR A 64 -22.22 14.84 5.93
N ALA A 65 -22.06 15.29 4.68
CA ALA A 65 -22.58 16.56 4.14
C ALA A 65 -23.97 16.38 3.52
#